data_AF-A0AAW4AFJ0-F1
#
_entry.id   AF-A0AAW4AFJ0-F1
#
_cell.length_a   1.000
_cell.length_b   1.000
_cell.length_c   1.000
_cell.angle_alpha   90.00
_cell.angle_beta   90.00
_cell.angle_gamma   90.00
#
_symmetry.space_group_name_H-M   'P 1'
#
loop_
_entity.id
_entity.type
_entity.pdbx_description
1 polymer ?
#
loop_
_entity_poly.entity_id
_entity_poly.type
_entity_poly.pdbx_seq_one_letter_code
_entity_poly.pdbx_strand_id
1 'polypeptide(L)'
;MKILVYSQNFDSKNGGVVVLHRLVHLINTTTEHEAFLVPNSLNLAVSKYSIAGMKLKLKHNKKVKQYTNKSQWSTPVLESLQEIDLSQVIVVYPEITSGNPLNAKNVVRWLLHQPAHFSGQAKYGKNELIFKFNSAIKDFSLPNSKTSEQELKVIYYPTDLYNEEGVQPYQERTLTCHAIRKGKHKPKVHSEESILIDSLSHEEVAHLFKQAKRFISYDDYTAYSIFANLCGCESIVVPDSNTTIEQWYPNITDRYGIAYGFDEEQLRWAKDTQSLVKEHVENEHRRSEQCVKDFIKEALDYFQL
;
A
#
# COMPACT_ATOMS: atom_id res chain seq x y z
N MET A 1 -19.87 -1.82 14.12
CA MET A 1 -19.16 -0.53 14.31
C MET A 1 -18.97 0.13 12.95
N LYS A 2 -18.99 1.47 12.88
CA LYS A 2 -18.62 2.21 11.66
C LYS A 2 -17.20 2.73 11.75
N ILE A 3 -16.42 2.56 10.69
CA ILE A 3 -15.02 2.99 10.59
C ILE A 3 -14.89 3.93 9.39
N LEU A 4 -14.28 5.09 9.59
CA LEU A 4 -14.08 6.09 8.55
C LEU A 4 -12.60 6.17 8.21
N VAL A 5 -12.23 5.89 6.96
CA VAL A 5 -10.84 5.95 6.51
C VAL A 5 -10.65 7.17 5.62
N TYR A 6 -9.81 8.09 6.07
CA TYR A 6 -9.57 9.36 5.39
C TYR A 6 -8.57 9.17 4.25
N SER A 7 -9.00 9.41 3.00
CA SER A 7 -8.18 9.08 1.83
C SER A 7 -8.41 10.01 0.63
N GLN A 8 -7.45 9.99 -0.28
CA GLN A 8 -7.53 10.63 -1.60
C GLN A 8 -8.24 9.72 -2.61
N ASN A 9 -8.58 10.29 -3.77
CA ASN A 9 -9.04 9.54 -4.94
C ASN A 9 -8.13 8.33 -5.21
N PHE A 10 -8.72 7.21 -5.61
CA PHE A 10 -7.96 6.02 -5.94
C PHE A 10 -6.96 6.31 -7.06
N ASP A 11 -5.71 5.94 -6.81
CA ASP A 11 -4.59 5.99 -7.75
C ASP A 11 -3.73 4.74 -7.51
N SER A 12 -3.69 3.84 -8.48
CA SER A 12 -2.95 2.58 -8.39
C SER A 12 -1.43 2.79 -8.31
N LYS A 13 -0.92 3.96 -8.72
CA LYS A 13 0.50 4.31 -8.64
C LYS A 13 0.90 4.83 -7.26
N ASN A 14 -0.06 5.14 -6.39
CA ASN A 14 0.20 5.65 -5.04
C ASN A 14 -0.06 4.57 -3.98
N GLY A 15 1.01 3.93 -3.50
CA GLY A 15 0.92 2.86 -2.51
C GLY A 15 0.16 3.24 -1.24
N GLY A 16 0.33 4.47 -0.74
CA GLY A 16 -0.39 4.94 0.45
C GLY A 16 -1.91 5.02 0.24
N VAL A 17 -2.34 5.46 -0.94
CA VAL A 17 -3.77 5.47 -1.30
C VAL A 17 -4.30 4.06 -1.47
N VAL A 18 -3.55 3.19 -2.16
CA VAL A 18 -3.94 1.79 -2.40
C VAL A 18 -4.21 1.07 -1.08
N VAL A 19 -3.34 1.20 -0.08
CA VAL A 19 -3.52 0.50 1.21
C VAL A 19 -4.66 1.06 2.05
N LEU A 20 -4.94 2.37 1.97
CA LEU A 20 -6.11 2.98 2.63
C LEU A 20 -7.43 2.47 2.04
N HIS A 21 -7.51 2.37 0.72
CA HIS A 21 -8.68 1.80 0.05
C HIS A 21 -8.79 0.30 0.31
N ARG A 22 -7.66 -0.42 0.33
CA ARG A 22 -7.63 -1.84 0.65
C ARG A 22 -8.08 -2.11 2.08
N LEU A 23 -7.71 -1.27 3.05
CA LEU A 23 -8.18 -1.37 4.42
C LEU A 23 -9.72 -1.32 4.50
N VAL A 24 -10.35 -0.33 3.85
CA VAL A 24 -11.82 -0.23 3.79
C VAL A 24 -12.43 -1.49 3.18
N HIS A 25 -11.88 -1.96 2.07
CA HIS A 25 -12.35 -3.18 1.42
C HIS A 25 -12.28 -4.38 2.36
N LEU A 26 -11.13 -4.61 3.01
CA LEU A 26 -10.94 -5.76 3.90
C LEU A 26 -11.86 -5.69 5.12
N ILE A 27 -12.07 -4.52 5.71
CA ILE A 27 -13.04 -4.37 6.81
C ILE A 27 -14.42 -4.83 6.33
N ASN A 28 -14.88 -4.32 5.19
CA ASN A 28 -16.22 -4.60 4.66
C ASN A 28 -16.43 -6.05 4.19
N THR A 29 -15.37 -6.77 3.82
CA THR A 29 -15.51 -8.13 3.27
C THR A 29 -15.08 -9.24 4.22
N THR A 30 -14.34 -8.92 5.28
CA THR A 30 -13.76 -9.94 6.18
C THR A 30 -14.17 -9.77 7.64
N THR A 31 -14.94 -8.74 7.96
CA THR A 31 -15.44 -8.45 9.32
C THR A 31 -16.93 -8.12 9.30
N GLU A 32 -17.54 -8.06 10.47
CA GLU A 32 -18.93 -7.65 10.69
C GLU A 32 -19.12 -6.13 10.77
N HIS A 33 -18.08 -5.35 10.49
CA HIS A 33 -18.08 -3.89 10.60
C HIS A 33 -18.24 -3.21 9.24
N GLU A 34 -18.65 -1.94 9.29
CA GLU A 34 -18.85 -1.13 8.09
C GLU A 34 -17.75 -0.07 8.01
N ALA A 35 -17.03 -0.02 6.90
CA ALA A 35 -16.02 0.97 6.61
C ALA A 35 -16.36 1.83 5.40
N PHE A 36 -16.03 3.11 5.50
CA PHE A 36 -16.28 4.09 4.44
C PHE A 36 -15.02 4.91 4.16
N LEU A 37 -14.81 5.23 2.89
CA LEU A 37 -13.82 6.23 2.49
C LEU A 37 -14.37 7.64 2.76
N VAL A 38 -13.57 8.47 3.40
CA VAL A 38 -13.87 9.90 3.58
C VAL A 38 -12.91 10.73 2.74
N PRO A 39 -13.41 11.53 1.79
CA PRO A 39 -12.55 12.35 0.95
C PRO A 39 -11.75 13.37 1.76
N ASN A 40 -10.45 13.45 1.47
CA ASN A 40 -9.51 14.30 2.21
C ASN A 40 -9.75 15.82 2.13
N SER A 41 -10.79 16.24 1.41
CA SER A 41 -11.26 17.62 1.36
C SER A 41 -12.18 18.00 2.52
N LEU A 42 -12.70 17.01 3.27
CA LEU A 42 -13.65 17.25 4.34
C LEU A 42 -12.94 17.69 5.62
N ASN A 43 -12.99 18.98 5.93
CA ASN A 43 -12.37 19.50 7.14
C ASN A 43 -13.40 20.31 7.95
N LEU A 44 -13.84 19.73 9.06
CA LEU A 44 -14.78 20.32 10.03
C LEU A 44 -14.10 21.29 11.00
N ALA A 45 -12.76 21.34 11.05
CA ALA A 45 -12.05 22.33 11.86
C ALA A 45 -12.20 23.76 11.30
N VAL A 46 -12.64 23.91 10.04
CA VAL A 46 -12.96 25.21 9.44
C VAL A 46 -14.44 25.52 9.62
N SER A 47 -14.77 26.66 10.24
CA SER A 47 -16.16 27.07 10.48
C SER A 47 -16.98 27.13 9.18
N LYS A 48 -18.06 26.34 9.14
CA LYS A 48 -19.03 26.28 8.03
C LYS A 48 -19.74 27.60 7.74
N TYR A 49 -19.77 28.52 8.70
CA TYR A 49 -20.39 29.84 8.58
C TYR A 49 -19.44 30.92 8.04
N SER A 50 -18.16 30.58 7.86
CA SER A 50 -17.20 31.46 7.20
C SER A 50 -17.27 31.34 5.67
N ILE A 51 -16.88 32.41 4.96
CA ILE A 51 -16.73 32.38 3.48
C ILE A 51 -15.78 31.25 3.06
N ALA A 52 -14.73 31.02 3.83
CA ALA A 52 -13.79 29.91 3.63
C ALA A 52 -14.47 28.53 3.77
N GLY A 53 -15.27 28.34 4.81
CA GLY A 53 -16.04 27.11 5.04
C GLY A 53 -17.07 26.83 3.94
N MET A 54 -17.75 27.86 3.44
CA MET A 54 -18.72 27.73 2.35
C MET A 54 -18.04 27.32 1.03
N LYS A 55 -16.88 27.92 0.70
CA LYS A 55 -16.03 27.50 -0.44
C LYS A 55 -15.53 26.08 -0.28
N LEU A 56 -15.08 25.69 0.92
CA LEU A 56 -14.62 24.34 1.21
C LEU A 56 -15.75 23.31 1.04
N LYS A 57 -16.97 23.62 1.49
CA LYS A 57 -18.15 22.76 1.31
C LYS A 57 -18.47 22.51 -0.17
N LEU A 58 -18.46 23.56 -1.01
CA LEU A 58 -18.65 23.42 -2.45
C LEU A 58 -17.53 22.57 -3.11
N LYS A 59 -16.27 22.83 -2.73
CA LYS A 59 -15.12 22.06 -3.21
C LYS A 59 -15.18 20.60 -2.78
N HIS A 60 -15.64 20.34 -1.56
CA HIS A 60 -15.85 19.00 -1.03
C HIS A 60 -16.95 18.27 -1.80
N ASN A 61 -18.13 18.87 -1.99
CA ASN A 61 -19.23 18.28 -2.76
C ASN A 61 -18.81 17.93 -4.19
N LYS A 62 -18.02 18.80 -4.84
CA LYS A 62 -17.47 18.51 -6.18
C LYS A 62 -16.50 17.33 -6.15
N LYS A 63 -15.62 17.27 -5.15
CA LYS A 63 -14.66 16.17 -4.98
C LYS A 63 -15.35 14.84 -4.68
N VAL A 64 -16.37 14.80 -3.82
CA VAL A 64 -17.16 13.59 -3.54
C VAL A 64 -17.75 13.04 -4.84
N LYS A 65 -18.36 13.90 -5.66
CA LYS A 65 -18.95 13.50 -6.95
C LYS A 65 -17.94 12.98 -7.97
N GLN A 66 -16.67 13.33 -7.83
CA GLN A 66 -15.57 12.94 -8.72
C GLN A 66 -14.62 11.95 -8.04
N TYR A 67 -15.03 11.36 -6.93
CA TYR A 67 -14.17 10.47 -6.17
C TYR A 67 -14.04 9.14 -6.90
N THR A 68 -12.81 8.77 -7.22
CA THR A 68 -12.52 7.50 -7.90
C THR A 68 -12.28 6.41 -6.86
N ASN A 69 -12.90 5.26 -7.09
CA ASN A 69 -12.66 4.02 -6.36
C ASN A 69 -12.21 2.92 -7.33
N LYS A 70 -11.72 1.80 -6.81
CA LYS A 70 -11.53 0.58 -7.61
C LYS A 70 -12.86 -0.18 -7.61
N SER A 71 -13.50 -0.31 -8.76
CA SER A 71 -14.85 -0.88 -8.90
C SER A 71 -15.02 -2.29 -8.35
N GLN A 72 -13.94 -3.08 -8.35
CA GLN A 72 -13.91 -4.44 -7.80
C GLN A 72 -13.85 -4.48 -6.27
N TRP A 73 -13.66 -3.34 -5.59
CA TRP A 73 -13.53 -3.26 -4.15
C TRP A 73 -14.78 -2.68 -3.49
N SER A 74 -15.18 -3.29 -2.37
CA SER A 74 -16.22 -2.76 -1.47
C SER A 74 -15.70 -1.56 -0.68
N THR A 75 -15.62 -0.40 -1.35
CA THR A 75 -15.12 0.86 -0.77
C THR A 75 -16.14 1.98 -0.95
N PRO A 76 -17.27 1.94 -0.22
CA PRO A 76 -18.27 2.99 -0.29
C PRO A 76 -17.65 4.33 0.15
N VAL A 77 -17.96 5.40 -0.57
CA VAL A 77 -17.50 6.75 -0.26
C VAL A 77 -18.59 7.43 0.55
N LEU A 78 -18.23 7.99 1.71
CA LEU A 78 -19.19 8.68 2.56
C LEU A 78 -19.59 10.02 1.91
N GLU A 79 -20.89 10.15 1.58
CA GLU A 79 -21.43 11.35 0.94
C GLU A 79 -21.69 12.49 1.93
N SER A 80 -22.07 12.15 3.16
CA SER A 80 -22.45 13.09 4.21
C SER A 80 -22.16 12.54 5.61
N LEU A 81 -21.80 13.43 6.53
CA LEU A 81 -21.63 13.12 7.96
C LEU A 81 -22.91 13.34 8.79
N GLN A 82 -24.02 13.80 8.17
CA GLN A 82 -25.23 14.18 8.90
C GLN A 82 -25.83 13.05 9.75
N GLU A 83 -25.72 11.80 9.29
CA GLU A 83 -26.27 10.62 9.95
C GLU A 83 -25.21 9.82 10.71
N ILE A 84 -23.99 10.37 10.84
CA ILE A 84 -22.88 9.70 11.53
C ILE A 84 -22.63 10.37 12.87
N ASP A 85 -22.87 9.63 13.95
CA ASP A 85 -22.41 10.03 15.28
C ASP A 85 -20.90 9.81 15.39
N LEU A 86 -20.13 10.89 15.19
CA LEU A 86 -18.67 10.89 15.25
C LEU A 86 -18.08 10.48 16.60
N SER A 87 -18.89 10.42 17.67
CA SER A 87 -18.44 9.94 18.98
C SER A 87 -18.45 8.41 19.08
N GLN A 88 -19.19 7.74 18.19
CA GLN A 88 -19.39 6.30 18.14
C GLN A 88 -18.72 5.65 16.92
N VAL A 89 -17.80 6.34 16.26
CA VAL A 89 -17.03 5.80 15.13
C VAL A 89 -15.55 5.89 15.39
N ILE A 90 -14.78 5.04 14.73
CA ILE A 90 -13.32 5.13 14.66
C ILE A 90 -12.95 5.84 13.35
N VAL A 91 -12.10 6.86 13.44
CA VAL A 91 -11.57 7.54 12.25
C VAL A 91 -10.09 7.24 12.09
N VAL A 92 -9.74 6.64 10.95
CA VAL A 92 -8.36 6.33 10.55
C VAL A 92 -7.83 7.44 9.66
N TYR A 93 -6.72 8.04 10.08
CA TYR A 93 -5.98 9.02 9.30
C TYR A 93 -4.58 8.48 8.92
N PRO A 94 -4.14 8.63 7.65
CA PRO A 94 -2.74 8.42 7.32
C PRO A 94 -1.87 9.52 7.94
N GLU A 95 -0.58 9.24 8.07
CA GLU A 95 0.45 10.09 8.69
C GLU A 95 0.62 11.44 8.01
N ILE A 96 0.23 11.57 6.74
CA ILE A 96 0.26 12.84 6.02
C ILE A 96 -0.85 13.81 6.46
N THR A 97 -1.86 13.33 7.19
CA THR A 97 -3.00 14.15 7.61
C THR A 97 -2.66 14.93 8.88
N SER A 98 -2.68 16.25 8.81
CA SER A 98 -2.48 17.10 9.99
C SER A 98 -3.72 17.12 10.88
N GLY A 99 -3.51 16.90 12.18
CA GLY A 99 -4.52 17.00 13.23
C GLY A 99 -5.67 16.02 13.07
N ASN A 100 -6.87 16.44 13.49
CA ASN A 100 -8.11 15.67 13.43
C ASN A 100 -9.15 16.44 12.60
N PRO A 101 -9.08 16.40 11.25
CA PRO A 101 -9.96 17.19 10.39
C PRO A 101 -11.46 16.96 10.60
N LEU A 102 -11.87 15.81 11.12
CA LEU A 102 -13.28 15.50 11.37
C LEU A 102 -13.71 15.82 12.80
N ASN A 103 -12.81 16.31 13.67
CA ASN A 103 -13.07 16.49 15.10
C ASN A 103 -13.66 15.23 15.76
N ALA A 104 -13.21 14.05 15.33
CA ALA A 104 -13.69 12.77 15.85
C ALA A 104 -13.15 12.49 17.26
N LYS A 105 -13.90 11.74 18.07
CA LYS A 105 -13.46 11.36 19.41
C LYS A 105 -12.40 10.26 19.37
N ASN A 106 -12.61 9.24 18.53
CA ASN A 106 -11.81 8.03 18.48
C ASN A 106 -10.94 8.06 17.21
N VAL A 107 -9.67 8.40 17.37
CA VAL A 107 -8.76 8.64 16.26
C VAL A 107 -7.65 7.61 16.22
N VAL A 108 -7.56 6.92 15.10
CA VAL A 108 -6.43 6.05 14.75
C VAL A 108 -5.52 6.79 13.79
N ARG A 109 -4.23 6.86 14.14
CA ARG A 109 -3.16 7.34 13.26
C ARG A 109 -2.44 6.16 12.65
N TRP A 110 -2.54 6.01 11.34
CA TRP A 110 -1.82 4.96 10.63
C TRP A 110 -0.56 5.53 9.99
N LEU A 111 0.59 5.09 10.48
CA LEU A 111 1.89 5.45 9.95
C LEU A 111 2.21 4.57 8.75
N LEU A 112 2.00 5.09 7.54
CA LEU A 112 2.41 4.42 6.29
C LEU A 112 3.88 4.70 5.94
N HIS A 113 4.46 5.72 6.56
CA HIS A 113 5.87 6.07 6.49
C HIS A 113 6.33 6.70 7.81
N GLN A 114 7.63 7.00 7.91
CA GLN A 114 8.18 7.77 9.03
C GLN A 114 7.45 9.13 9.16
N PRO A 115 7.00 9.49 10.38
CA PRO A 115 6.41 10.79 10.65
C PRO A 115 7.27 11.95 10.14
N ALA A 116 6.62 13.03 9.69
CA ALA A 116 7.26 14.22 9.12
C ALA A 116 8.05 14.02 7.81
N HIS A 117 8.16 12.81 7.25
CA HIS A 117 8.94 12.58 6.03
C HIS A 117 8.44 13.39 4.83
N PHE A 118 7.13 13.39 4.57
CA PHE A 118 6.55 14.10 3.42
C PHE A 118 6.16 15.54 3.75
N SER A 119 5.64 15.78 4.96
CA SER A 119 5.10 17.08 5.38
C SER A 119 6.14 18.02 6.01
N GLY A 120 7.34 17.51 6.33
CA GLY A 120 8.35 18.19 7.13
C GLY A 120 7.98 18.39 8.60
N GLN A 121 6.73 18.10 9.01
CA GLN A 121 6.23 18.27 10.38
C GLN A 121 5.18 17.20 10.72
N ALA A 122 5.32 16.54 11.86
CA ALA A 122 4.33 15.60 12.41
C ALA A 122 3.39 16.35 13.36
N LYS A 123 2.24 16.79 12.84
CA LYS A 123 1.22 17.52 13.62
C LYS A 123 0.03 16.62 13.90
N TYR A 124 0.16 15.72 14.87
CA TYR A 124 -0.88 14.78 15.24
C TYR A 124 -1.58 15.20 16.55
N GLY A 125 -2.78 14.67 16.79
CA GLY A 125 -3.54 14.93 18.00
C GLY A 125 -3.00 14.18 19.22
N LYS A 126 -3.52 14.52 20.40
CA LYS A 126 -3.35 13.75 21.63
C LYS A 126 -4.42 12.66 21.72
N ASN A 127 -4.21 11.64 22.54
CA ASN A 127 -5.16 10.56 22.77
C ASN A 127 -5.48 9.71 21.52
N GLU A 128 -4.57 9.66 20.55
CA GLU A 128 -4.73 8.84 19.35
C GLU A 128 -4.21 7.41 19.62
N LEU A 129 -4.78 6.42 18.92
CA LEU A 129 -4.19 5.09 18.80
C LEU A 129 -3.33 5.04 17.54
N ILE A 130 -2.06 4.69 17.65
CA ILE A 130 -1.10 4.76 16.57
C ILE A 130 -0.76 3.35 16.11
N PHE A 131 -0.96 3.07 14.82
CA PHE A 131 -0.51 1.83 14.18
C PHE A 131 0.62 2.14 13.20
N LYS A 132 1.60 1.24 13.16
CA LYS A 132 2.64 1.25 12.12
C LYS A 132 2.25 0.29 11.00
N PHE A 133 2.52 0.67 9.76
CA PHE A 133 2.34 -0.23 8.63
C PHE A 133 3.25 -1.46 8.72
N ASN A 134 4.49 -1.26 9.16
CA ASN A 134 5.47 -2.32 9.39
C ASN A 134 6.52 -1.88 10.42
N SER A 135 7.37 -2.82 10.82
CA SER A 135 8.48 -2.68 11.77
C SER A 135 9.62 -1.78 11.31
N ALA A 136 9.73 -1.48 10.01
CA ALA A 136 10.74 -0.53 9.51
C ALA A 136 10.41 0.92 9.92
N ILE A 137 9.16 1.20 10.28
CA ILE A 137 8.76 2.48 10.85
C ILE A 137 9.19 2.53 12.32
N LYS A 138 9.91 3.59 12.69
CA LYS A 138 10.44 3.72 14.04
C LYS A 138 9.31 4.02 15.01
N ASP A 139 9.49 3.62 16.25
CA ASP A 139 8.54 3.95 17.30
C ASP A 139 8.38 5.46 17.41
N PHE A 140 7.12 5.86 17.58
CA PHE A 140 6.72 7.25 17.65
C PHE A 140 5.71 7.38 18.78
N SER A 141 5.98 8.29 19.72
CA SER A 141 5.13 8.53 20.89
C SER A 141 4.57 9.95 20.86
N LEU A 142 3.30 10.09 21.22
CA LEU A 142 2.65 11.38 21.47
C LEU A 142 2.10 11.43 22.90
N PRO A 143 1.96 12.63 23.49
CA PRO A 143 1.34 12.77 24.80
C PRO A 143 -0.06 12.14 24.85
N ASN A 144 -0.25 11.26 25.82
CA ASN A 144 -1.50 10.52 26.08
C ASN A 144 -1.99 9.62 24.94
N SER A 145 -1.16 9.36 23.92
CA SER A 145 -1.48 8.42 22.84
C SER A 145 -0.86 7.05 23.14
N LYS A 146 -1.44 6.00 22.56
CA LYS A 146 -0.86 4.65 22.59
C LYS A 146 -0.34 4.30 21.21
N THR A 147 0.87 3.78 21.13
CA THR A 147 1.37 3.11 19.93
C THR A 147 1.16 1.61 20.09
N SER A 148 0.44 1.00 19.15
CA SER A 148 0.23 -0.44 19.15
C SER A 148 1.57 -1.17 18.96
N GLU A 149 1.73 -2.27 19.68
CA GLU A 149 2.83 -3.22 19.45
C GLU A 149 2.59 -4.05 18.17
N GLN A 150 1.36 -4.06 17.66
CA GLN A 150 0.97 -4.75 16.44
C GLN A 150 1.16 -3.86 15.21
N GLU A 151 1.47 -4.49 14.08
CA GLU A 151 1.49 -3.82 12.78
C GLU A 151 0.11 -3.89 12.13
N LEU A 152 -0.34 -2.78 11.54
CA LEU A 152 -1.44 -2.79 10.58
C LEU A 152 -0.86 -2.91 9.17
N LYS A 153 -0.41 -4.12 8.82
CA LYS A 153 0.20 -4.42 7.52
C LYS A 153 -0.88 -4.86 6.54
N VAL A 154 -1.37 -3.92 5.74
CA VAL A 154 -2.38 -4.19 4.70
C VAL A 154 -1.72 -4.08 3.33
N ILE A 155 -1.50 -5.22 2.68
CA ILE A 155 -0.91 -5.23 1.34
C ILE A 155 -1.93 -5.53 0.25
N TYR A 156 -1.62 -5.11 -0.97
CA TYR A 156 -2.36 -5.51 -2.16
C TYR A 156 -1.40 -5.82 -3.29
N TYR A 157 -1.57 -7.01 -3.85
CA TYR A 157 -0.94 -7.42 -5.09
C TYR A 157 -2.06 -7.61 -6.14
N PRO A 158 -2.03 -6.91 -7.29
CA PRO A 158 -3.05 -7.02 -8.33
C PRO A 158 -2.94 -8.32 -9.13
N THR A 159 -3.23 -9.44 -8.48
CA THR A 159 -3.20 -10.80 -9.05
C THR A 159 -4.26 -10.98 -10.16
N ASP A 160 -5.24 -10.09 -10.25
CA ASP A 160 -6.16 -9.98 -11.37
C ASP A 160 -5.45 -9.59 -12.69
N LEU A 161 -4.36 -8.83 -12.60
CA LEU A 161 -3.55 -8.43 -13.75
C LEU A 161 -2.31 -9.32 -13.92
N TYR A 162 -1.59 -9.55 -12.83
CA TYR A 162 -0.36 -10.34 -12.82
C TYR A 162 -0.67 -11.79 -12.45
N ASN A 163 -0.73 -12.62 -13.48
CA ASN A 163 -1.09 -14.02 -13.41
C ASN A 163 -0.60 -14.74 -14.68
N GLU A 164 -0.85 -16.05 -14.73
CA GLU A 164 -0.44 -16.92 -15.83
C GLU A 164 -1.41 -16.91 -17.03
N GLU A 165 -2.52 -16.16 -16.95
CA GLU A 165 -3.49 -16.11 -18.04
C GLU A 165 -2.93 -15.35 -19.25
N GLY A 166 -2.89 -15.99 -20.42
CA GLY A 166 -2.37 -15.37 -21.66
C GLY A 166 -0.85 -15.24 -21.70
N VAL A 167 -0.15 -15.97 -20.84
CA VAL A 167 1.32 -16.04 -20.83
C VAL A 167 1.85 -16.74 -22.09
N GLN A 168 2.90 -16.18 -22.70
CA GLN A 168 3.61 -16.84 -23.80
C GLN A 168 4.47 -18.02 -23.31
N PRO A 169 4.62 -19.10 -24.12
CA PRO A 169 5.53 -20.19 -23.84
C PRO A 169 6.95 -19.67 -23.56
N TYR A 170 7.59 -20.19 -22.52
CA TYR A 170 8.89 -19.68 -22.06
C TYR A 170 9.97 -19.67 -23.16
N GLN A 171 9.95 -20.65 -24.07
CA GLN A 171 10.89 -20.75 -25.20
C GLN A 171 10.74 -19.63 -26.23
N GLU A 172 9.56 -19.02 -26.32
CA GLU A 172 9.25 -17.93 -27.26
C GLU A 172 9.59 -16.56 -26.68
N ARG A 173 9.79 -16.48 -25.35
CA ARG A 173 10.05 -15.21 -24.67
C ARG A 173 11.48 -14.74 -24.92
N THR A 174 11.61 -13.57 -25.51
CA THR A 174 12.90 -12.90 -25.77
C THR A 174 12.99 -11.52 -25.15
N LEU A 175 11.86 -10.93 -24.77
CA LEU A 175 11.78 -9.58 -24.24
C LEU A 175 12.44 -9.48 -22.86
N THR A 176 13.19 -8.39 -22.63
CA THR A 176 13.67 -7.97 -21.31
C THR A 176 13.02 -6.66 -20.91
N CYS A 177 12.53 -6.57 -19.67
CA CYS A 177 12.02 -5.34 -19.08
C CYS A 177 12.96 -4.86 -17.97
N HIS A 178 12.96 -3.56 -17.67
CA HIS A 178 13.69 -3.03 -16.53
C HIS A 178 12.97 -1.87 -15.83
N ALA A 179 13.29 -1.65 -14.55
CA ALA A 179 12.77 -0.55 -13.73
C ALA A 179 13.89 0.17 -12.98
N ILE A 180 13.99 1.50 -13.11
CA ILE A 180 15.06 2.29 -12.46
C ILE A 180 14.61 2.74 -11.06
N ARG A 181 13.49 3.46 -10.98
CA ARG A 181 12.85 3.93 -9.73
C ARG A 181 13.84 4.56 -8.73
N LYS A 182 14.04 3.95 -7.55
CA LYS A 182 14.94 4.42 -6.48
C LYS A 182 16.41 4.05 -6.73
N GLY A 183 16.72 3.20 -7.71
CA GLY A 183 18.06 2.68 -7.99
C GLY A 183 18.90 3.47 -8.98
N LYS A 184 18.69 4.78 -9.12
CA LYS A 184 19.39 5.63 -10.11
C LYS A 184 20.91 5.65 -9.93
N HIS A 185 21.40 5.34 -8.73
CA HIS A 185 22.83 5.30 -8.38
C HIS A 185 23.53 4.01 -8.81
N LYS A 186 22.79 2.98 -9.22
CA LYS A 186 23.34 1.67 -9.57
C LYS A 186 23.90 1.64 -10.99
N PRO A 187 24.92 0.81 -11.26
CA PRO A 187 25.51 0.69 -12.60
C PRO A 187 24.49 0.10 -13.57
N LYS A 188 24.42 0.64 -14.79
CA LYS A 188 23.56 0.12 -15.86
C LYS A 188 24.04 -1.27 -16.29
N VAL A 189 23.16 -2.27 -16.18
CA VAL A 189 23.41 -3.68 -16.55
C VAL A 189 22.38 -4.26 -17.53
N HIS A 190 21.39 -3.47 -17.93
CA HIS A 190 20.37 -3.86 -18.91
C HIS A 190 20.84 -3.55 -20.33
N SER A 191 20.36 -4.31 -21.33
CA SER A 191 20.63 -4.03 -22.75
C SER A 191 19.80 -2.85 -23.27
N GLU A 192 20.25 -2.21 -24.35
CA GLU A 192 19.55 -1.05 -24.93
C GLU A 192 18.15 -1.39 -25.47
N GLU A 193 17.91 -2.66 -25.80
CA GLU A 193 16.62 -3.16 -26.31
C GLU A 193 15.61 -3.43 -25.19
N SER A 194 16.03 -3.36 -23.92
CA SER A 194 15.13 -3.63 -22.80
C SER A 194 14.13 -2.49 -22.57
N ILE A 195 12.90 -2.85 -22.23
CA ILE A 195 11.80 -1.89 -22.08
C ILE A 195 11.76 -1.34 -20.66
N LEU A 196 11.85 -0.02 -20.51
CA LEU A 196 11.66 0.69 -19.25
C LEU A 196 10.17 0.70 -18.85
N ILE A 197 9.85 0.19 -17.66
CA ILE A 197 8.46 0.08 -17.19
C ILE A 197 7.99 1.24 -16.30
N ASP A 198 8.88 2.14 -15.88
CA ASP A 198 8.64 3.08 -14.77
C ASP A 198 7.44 4.03 -14.99
N SER A 199 7.11 4.35 -16.25
CA SER A 199 5.99 5.25 -16.59
C SER A 199 4.70 4.52 -16.94
N LEU A 200 4.75 3.21 -17.16
CA LEU A 200 3.65 2.41 -17.70
C LEU A 200 2.54 2.18 -16.67
N SER A 201 1.35 1.83 -17.15
CA SER A 201 0.23 1.39 -16.32
C SER A 201 0.43 -0.06 -15.84
N HIS A 202 -0.32 -0.49 -14.82
CA HIS A 202 -0.23 -1.88 -14.36
C HIS A 202 -0.64 -2.88 -15.45
N GLU A 203 -1.63 -2.53 -16.27
CA GLU A 203 -2.12 -3.33 -17.39
C GLU A 203 -1.04 -3.48 -18.47
N GLU A 204 -0.37 -2.37 -18.84
CA GLU A 204 0.75 -2.39 -19.79
C GLU A 204 1.91 -3.23 -19.25
N VAL A 205 2.29 -3.06 -17.98
CA VAL A 205 3.37 -3.85 -17.37
C VAL A 205 3.00 -5.32 -17.27
N ALA A 206 1.77 -5.65 -16.88
CA ALA A 206 1.31 -7.05 -16.83
C ALA A 206 1.37 -7.70 -18.22
N HIS A 207 0.92 -6.98 -19.26
CA HIS A 207 1.01 -7.46 -20.64
C HIS A 207 2.46 -7.69 -21.09
N LEU A 208 3.39 -6.81 -20.73
CA LEU A 208 4.81 -6.99 -21.01
C LEU A 208 5.39 -8.17 -20.24
N PHE A 209 5.10 -8.31 -18.95
CA PHE A 209 5.62 -9.41 -18.12
C PHE A 209 5.14 -10.79 -18.58
N LYS A 210 3.95 -10.89 -19.17
CA LYS A 210 3.45 -12.15 -19.77
C LYS A 210 4.22 -12.60 -21.03
N GLN A 211 5.00 -11.69 -21.63
CA GLN A 211 5.82 -11.93 -22.83
C GLN A 211 7.34 -11.86 -22.52
N ALA A 212 7.71 -11.16 -21.45
CA ALA A 212 9.07 -11.00 -21.02
C ALA A 212 9.67 -12.32 -20.52
N LYS A 213 10.90 -12.58 -20.95
CA LYS A 213 11.74 -13.61 -20.36
C LYS A 213 12.27 -13.16 -19.01
N ARG A 214 12.66 -11.88 -18.92
CA ARG A 214 13.39 -11.33 -17.78
C ARG A 214 12.98 -9.91 -17.44
N PHE A 215 12.94 -9.64 -16.15
CA PHE A 215 12.75 -8.33 -15.56
C PHE A 215 13.94 -8.00 -14.66
N ILE A 216 14.57 -6.85 -14.89
CA ILE A 216 15.71 -6.33 -14.14
C ILE A 216 15.28 -5.10 -13.33
N SER A 217 15.31 -5.21 -12.01
CA SER A 217 15.00 -4.11 -11.11
C SER A 217 16.26 -3.49 -10.53
N TYR A 218 16.40 -2.18 -10.69
CA TYR A 218 17.37 -1.38 -9.93
C TYR A 218 16.78 -0.94 -8.58
N ASP A 219 15.44 -0.99 -8.50
CA ASP A 219 14.59 -1.07 -7.31
C ASP A 219 14.93 -2.20 -6.31
N ASP A 220 15.68 -1.97 -5.21
CA ASP A 220 15.91 -3.03 -4.20
C ASP A 220 14.61 -3.56 -3.60
N TYR A 221 13.65 -2.69 -3.34
CA TYR A 221 12.42 -3.02 -2.63
C TYR A 221 11.23 -2.68 -3.52
N THR A 222 10.93 -3.60 -4.44
CA THR A 222 9.87 -3.44 -5.44
C THR A 222 8.90 -4.62 -5.46
N ALA A 223 7.60 -4.31 -5.51
CA ALA A 223 6.57 -5.34 -5.75
C ALA A 223 6.61 -5.87 -7.19
N TYR A 224 7.23 -5.14 -8.14
CA TYR A 224 7.34 -5.59 -9.53
C TYR A 224 8.14 -6.89 -9.69
N SER A 225 9.03 -7.21 -8.75
CA SER A 225 9.73 -8.50 -8.75
C SER A 225 8.77 -9.67 -8.51
N ILE A 226 7.83 -9.51 -7.58
CA ILE A 226 6.75 -10.47 -7.35
C ILE A 226 5.80 -10.52 -8.55
N PHE A 227 5.45 -9.37 -9.12
CA PHE A 227 4.57 -9.28 -10.29
C PHE A 227 5.15 -9.97 -11.54
N ALA A 228 6.46 -9.84 -11.77
CA ALA A 228 7.15 -10.56 -12.84
C ALA A 228 7.04 -12.08 -12.63
N ASN A 229 7.31 -12.55 -11.42
CA ASN A 229 7.19 -13.96 -11.07
C ASN A 229 5.78 -14.52 -11.26
N LEU A 230 4.74 -13.77 -10.88
CA LEU A 230 3.34 -14.18 -11.08
C LEU A 230 2.95 -14.31 -12.57
N CYS A 231 3.71 -13.71 -13.49
CA CYS A 231 3.57 -13.88 -14.94
C CYS A 231 4.59 -14.89 -15.53
N GLY A 232 5.35 -15.60 -14.69
CA GLY A 232 6.44 -16.50 -15.09
C GLY A 232 7.65 -15.80 -15.73
N CYS A 233 7.79 -14.48 -15.54
CA CYS A 233 8.96 -13.72 -15.97
C CYS A 233 10.06 -13.80 -14.89
N GLU A 234 11.30 -14.08 -15.30
CA GLU A 234 12.43 -14.12 -14.38
C GLU A 234 12.63 -12.75 -13.71
N SER A 235 12.81 -12.72 -12.40
CA SER A 235 13.06 -11.48 -11.67
C SER A 235 14.48 -11.43 -11.13
N ILE A 236 15.18 -10.35 -11.49
CA ILE A 236 16.53 -10.05 -11.01
C ILE A 236 16.52 -8.67 -10.37
N VAL A 237 17.04 -8.56 -9.16
CA VAL A 237 17.35 -7.28 -8.51
C VAL A 237 18.84 -7.03 -8.62
N VAL A 238 19.21 -5.85 -9.11
CA VAL A 238 20.61 -5.41 -9.19
C VAL A 238 21.10 -5.12 -7.77
N PRO A 239 22.12 -5.81 -7.26
CA PRO A 239 22.60 -5.61 -5.89
C PRO A 239 23.14 -4.21 -5.64
N ASP A 240 23.02 -3.75 -4.41
CA ASP A 240 23.77 -2.59 -3.94
C ASP A 240 25.16 -3.03 -3.49
N SER A 241 26.18 -2.22 -3.79
CA SER A 241 27.60 -2.57 -3.56
C SER A 241 27.97 -2.95 -2.12
N ASN A 242 27.20 -2.51 -1.13
CA ASN A 242 27.49 -2.72 0.30
C ASN A 242 26.36 -3.46 1.04
N THR A 243 25.46 -4.13 0.32
CA THR A 243 24.31 -4.83 0.91
C THR A 243 24.41 -6.30 0.58
N THR A 244 24.57 -7.14 1.60
CA THR A 244 24.49 -8.60 1.46
C THR A 244 23.05 -9.05 1.25
N ILE A 245 22.84 -10.25 0.72
CA ILE A 245 21.48 -10.79 0.51
C ILE A 245 20.73 -10.96 1.85
N GLU A 246 21.42 -11.31 2.94
CA GLU A 246 20.86 -11.41 4.28
C GLU A 246 20.45 -10.05 4.86
N GLN A 247 21.17 -8.98 4.49
CA GLN A 247 20.80 -7.62 4.88
C GLN A 247 19.65 -7.06 4.03
N TRP A 248 19.61 -7.41 2.74
CA TRP A 248 18.58 -6.93 1.82
C TRP A 248 17.18 -7.45 2.20
N TYR A 249 17.02 -8.78 2.30
CA TYR A 249 15.79 -9.39 2.78
C TYR A 249 16.13 -10.45 3.82
N PRO A 250 16.14 -10.13 5.13
CA PRO A 250 16.51 -11.09 6.16
C PRO A 250 15.63 -12.35 6.14
N ASN A 251 14.33 -12.18 5.89
CA ASN A 251 13.41 -13.30 5.73
C ASN A 251 13.57 -13.96 4.35
N ILE A 252 13.81 -15.26 4.33
CA ILE A 252 14.05 -16.04 3.11
C ILE A 252 12.80 -16.07 2.23
N THR A 253 11.59 -16.10 2.82
CA THR A 253 10.35 -16.18 2.04
C THR A 253 10.11 -14.96 1.16
N ASP A 254 10.65 -13.81 1.56
CA ASP A 254 10.52 -12.55 0.82
C ASP A 254 11.44 -12.52 -0.42
N ARG A 255 12.32 -13.52 -0.56
CA ARG A 255 13.28 -13.68 -1.67
C ARG A 255 12.85 -14.74 -2.69
N TYR A 256 11.73 -15.43 -2.48
CA TYR A 256 11.27 -16.46 -3.41
C TYR A 256 11.07 -15.90 -4.81
N GLY A 257 11.59 -16.61 -5.81
CA GLY A 257 11.51 -16.21 -7.22
C GLY A 257 12.43 -15.05 -7.62
N ILE A 258 13.26 -14.52 -6.72
CA ILE A 258 14.06 -13.32 -7.01
C ILE A 258 15.55 -13.63 -6.90
N ALA A 259 16.29 -13.34 -7.97
CA ALA A 259 17.74 -13.39 -7.97
C ALA A 259 18.31 -12.06 -7.47
N TYR A 260 19.23 -12.10 -6.50
CA TYR A 260 19.96 -10.92 -6.05
C TYR A 260 21.30 -10.81 -6.77
N GLY A 261 21.27 -10.36 -8.02
CA GLY A 261 22.43 -10.37 -8.92
C GLY A 261 22.29 -11.34 -10.08
N PHE A 262 23.38 -11.48 -10.84
CA PHE A 262 23.42 -12.22 -12.10
C PHE A 262 24.27 -13.49 -12.00
N ASP A 263 24.75 -13.85 -10.81
CA ASP A 263 25.50 -15.08 -10.63
C ASP A 263 24.58 -16.31 -10.76
N GLU A 264 25.16 -17.43 -11.18
CA GLU A 264 24.45 -18.67 -11.45
C GLU A 264 23.74 -19.24 -10.22
N GLU A 265 24.27 -18.99 -9.02
CA GLU A 265 23.64 -19.45 -7.78
C GLU A 265 22.32 -18.73 -7.52
N GLN A 266 22.31 -17.40 -7.66
CA GLN A 266 21.10 -16.57 -7.52
C GLN A 266 20.08 -16.84 -8.60
N LEU A 267 20.51 -17.01 -9.85
CA LEU A 267 19.60 -17.36 -10.95
C LEU A 267 18.94 -18.74 -10.75
N ARG A 268 19.71 -19.73 -10.27
CA ARG A 268 19.17 -21.04 -9.91
C ARG A 268 18.20 -20.95 -8.73
N TRP A 269 18.55 -20.22 -7.68
CA TRP A 269 17.67 -19.98 -6.53
C TRP A 269 16.31 -19.40 -6.96
N ALA A 270 16.33 -18.34 -7.78
CA ALA A 270 15.11 -17.70 -8.26
C ALA A 270 14.23 -18.69 -9.03
N LYS A 271 14.83 -19.50 -9.91
CA LYS A 271 14.11 -20.53 -10.66
C LYS A 271 13.50 -21.61 -9.76
N ASP A 272 14.29 -22.15 -8.83
CA ASP A 272 13.89 -23.26 -7.96
C ASP A 272 12.80 -22.85 -6.96
N THR A 273 12.72 -21.55 -6.62
CA THR A 273 11.74 -21.00 -5.67
C THR A 273 10.59 -20.23 -6.32
N GLN A 274 10.55 -20.10 -7.65
CA GLN A 274 9.52 -19.33 -8.36
C GLN A 274 8.10 -19.84 -8.07
N SER A 275 7.90 -21.16 -7.98
CA SER A 275 6.59 -21.77 -7.71
C SER A 275 6.03 -21.42 -6.33
N LEU A 276 6.89 -21.03 -5.37
CA LEU A 276 6.51 -20.65 -4.01
C LEU A 276 5.94 -19.22 -3.94
N VAL A 277 6.15 -18.39 -4.96
CA VAL A 277 5.76 -16.97 -4.96
C VAL A 277 4.24 -16.82 -4.84
N LYS A 278 3.47 -17.66 -5.55
CA LYS A 278 2.01 -17.60 -5.52
C LYS A 278 1.46 -17.86 -4.12
N GLU A 279 1.92 -18.93 -3.48
CA GLU A 279 1.52 -19.27 -2.11
C GLU A 279 1.95 -18.18 -1.12
N HIS A 280 3.17 -17.63 -1.27
CA HIS A 280 3.65 -16.52 -0.45
C HIS A 280 2.73 -15.27 -0.56
N VAL A 281 2.32 -14.91 -1.78
CA VAL A 281 1.37 -13.81 -2.05
C VAL A 281 0.03 -14.05 -1.37
N GLU A 282 -0.52 -15.26 -1.50
CA GLU A 282 -1.79 -15.63 -0.86
C GLU A 282 -1.69 -15.61 0.67
N ASN A 283 -0.56 -16.06 1.22
CA ASN A 283 -0.27 -16.01 2.66
C ASN A 283 -0.23 -14.56 3.16
N GLU A 284 0.41 -13.64 2.43
CA GLU A 284 0.46 -12.23 2.83
C GLU A 284 -0.89 -11.51 2.69
N HIS A 285 -1.73 -11.91 1.71
CA HIS A 285 -3.13 -11.44 1.65
C HIS A 285 -3.93 -11.92 2.86
N ARG A 286 -3.83 -13.20 3.22
CA ARG A 286 -4.48 -13.75 4.44
C ARG A 286 -3.97 -13.10 5.71
N ARG A 287 -2.67 -12.81 5.79
CA ARG A 287 -2.09 -12.04 6.90
C ARG A 287 -2.66 -10.63 6.99
N SER A 288 -2.87 -9.96 5.86
CA SER A 288 -3.49 -8.63 5.83
C SER A 288 -4.90 -8.65 6.42
N GLU A 289 -5.70 -9.69 6.12
CA GLU A 289 -7.03 -9.86 6.71
C GLU A 289 -6.96 -10.04 8.23
N GLN A 290 -6.01 -10.84 8.71
CA GLN A 290 -5.82 -11.04 10.15
C GLN A 290 -5.37 -9.75 10.84
N CYS A 291 -4.41 -9.01 10.28
CA CYS A 291 -3.98 -7.71 10.79
C CYS A 291 -5.14 -6.71 10.90
N VAL A 292 -6.09 -6.73 9.95
CA VAL A 292 -7.28 -5.86 10.01
C VAL A 292 -8.20 -6.26 11.17
N LYS A 293 -8.43 -7.55 11.40
CA LYS A 293 -9.24 -8.03 12.52
C LYS A 293 -8.62 -7.66 13.87
N ASP A 294 -7.31 -7.86 14.01
CA ASP A 294 -6.57 -7.54 15.23
C ASP A 294 -6.53 -6.03 15.49
N PHE A 295 -6.38 -5.23 14.44
CA PHE A 295 -6.49 -3.77 14.49
C PHE A 295 -7.84 -3.32 15.05
N ILE A 296 -8.95 -3.84 14.50
CA ILE A 296 -10.27 -3.39 14.93
C ILE A 296 -10.52 -3.77 16.38
N LYS A 297 -10.18 -5.00 16.76
CA LYS A 297 -10.30 -5.46 18.14
C LYS A 297 -9.55 -4.54 19.10
N GLU A 298 -8.27 -4.25 18.84
CA GLU A 298 -7.47 -3.37 19.69
C GLU A 298 -8.03 -1.94 19.72
N ALA A 299 -8.53 -1.44 18.59
CA ALA A 299 -9.13 -0.11 18.53
C ALA A 299 -10.41 -0.02 19.37
N LEU A 300 -11.30 -1.01 19.28
CA LEU A 300 -12.51 -1.08 20.10
C LEU A 300 -12.16 -1.14 21.60
N ASP A 301 -11.21 -1.99 21.99
CA ASP A 301 -10.74 -2.11 23.37
C ASP A 301 -10.15 -0.78 23.88
N TYR A 302 -9.31 -0.12 23.09
CA TYR A 302 -8.66 1.14 23.47
C TYR A 302 -9.66 2.28 23.64
N PHE A 303 -10.68 2.36 22.78
CA PHE A 303 -11.69 3.42 22.82
C PHE A 303 -12.92 3.08 23.69
N GLN A 304 -13.00 1.85 24.22
CA GLN A 304 -14.11 1.35 25.02
C GLN A 304 -15.44 1.39 24.26
N LEU A 305 -15.45 0.82 23.06
CA LEU A 305 -16.59 0.81 22.12
C LEU A 305 -17.20 -0.58 21.93
#